data_AF-A0A959VBP6-F1
#
_entry.id   AF-A0A959VBP6-F1
#
_cell.length_a   1.000
_cell.length_b   1.000
_cell.length_c   1.000
_cell.angle_alpha   90.00
_cell.angle_beta   90.00
_cell.angle_gamma   90.00
#
_symmetry.space_group_name_H-M   'P 1'
#
loop_
_entity.id
_entity.type
_entity.pdbx_description
1 polymer ?
#
loop_
_entity_poly.entity_id
_entity_poly.type
_entity_poly.pdbx_seq_one_letter_code
_entity_poly.pdbx_strand_id
1 'polypeptide(L)'
;MNFKKYMNAKNPPAIKQALLIIISIILIINAGITQNIPVIQFSSFCQGDINIEGKLIQERISSITQTESICRIEFVKIADCGMEFYPECHLNNDTLNFTITPIMSKTLILETNDTISTFIETEECWCAYEIKFDLKIDTLFNLKINNKILPYTSEIYKTFLIKYFVFGNDTTGIRDKYGMRQGTIITSKEEYLLKYVYKDDLLQQIEKVDLDGNLIKTYQGLEELYYKN
;
A
#
# COMPACT_ATOMS: atom_id res chain seq x y z
N MET A 1 -16.96 -30.02 68.77
CA MET A 1 -15.94 -29.49 67.83
C MET A 1 -16.45 -28.15 67.31
N ASN A 2 -15.83 -27.05 67.73
CA ASN A 2 -16.42 -25.69 67.67
C ASN A 2 -15.77 -24.88 66.50
N PHE A 3 -16.40 -24.89 65.32
CA PHE A 3 -15.90 -24.21 64.10
C PHE A 3 -16.13 -22.69 64.07
N LYS A 4 -16.68 -22.08 65.13
CA LYS A 4 -17.08 -20.67 65.14
C LYS A 4 -15.96 -19.64 65.43
N LYS A 5 -14.69 -20.06 65.57
CA LYS A 5 -13.62 -19.16 66.06
C LYS A 5 -12.72 -18.52 64.98
N TYR A 6 -12.91 -18.80 63.69
CA TYR A 6 -12.00 -18.31 62.63
C TYR A 6 -12.58 -17.26 61.67
N MET A 7 -13.83 -16.81 61.85
CA MET A 7 -14.46 -15.86 60.91
C MET A 7 -14.40 -14.36 61.31
N ASN A 8 -13.62 -13.99 62.34
CA ASN A 8 -13.50 -12.59 62.80
C ASN A 8 -12.07 -12.04 62.65
N ALA A 9 -11.31 -12.49 61.64
CA ALA A 9 -10.08 -11.81 61.26
C ALA A 9 -10.47 -10.52 60.51
N LYS A 10 -10.38 -9.37 61.20
CA LYS A 10 -10.38 -8.04 60.57
C LYS A 10 -9.38 -8.07 59.41
N ASN A 11 -9.88 -8.05 58.17
CA ASN A 11 -9.03 -7.98 56.98
C ASN A 11 -8.01 -6.85 57.18
N PRO A 12 -6.69 -7.14 57.17
CA PRO A 12 -5.68 -6.15 57.47
C PRO A 12 -5.75 -5.03 56.42
N PRO A 13 -5.67 -3.74 56.83
CA PRO A 13 -5.79 -2.59 55.94
C PRO A 13 -4.81 -2.63 54.75
N ALA A 14 -3.68 -3.34 54.90
CA ALA A 14 -2.69 -3.56 53.85
C ALA A 14 -3.23 -4.30 52.61
N ILE A 15 -4.13 -5.28 52.76
CA ILE A 15 -4.67 -6.04 51.61
C ILE A 15 -5.59 -5.15 50.77
N LYS A 16 -6.38 -4.28 51.43
CA LYS A 16 -7.25 -3.33 50.72
C LYS A 16 -6.44 -2.28 49.95
N GLN A 17 -5.34 -1.80 50.52
CA GLN A 17 -4.43 -0.85 49.85
C GLN A 17 -3.72 -1.48 48.65
N ALA A 18 -3.21 -2.71 48.78
CA ALA A 18 -2.56 -3.42 47.68
C ALA A 18 -3.53 -3.68 46.51
N LEU A 19 -4.77 -4.07 46.80
CA LEU A 19 -5.79 -4.28 45.77
C LEU A 19 -6.12 -2.98 45.02
N LEU A 20 -6.21 -1.86 45.74
CA LEU A 20 -6.49 -0.56 45.14
C LEU A 20 -5.36 -0.12 44.20
N ILE A 21 -4.10 -0.33 44.60
CA ILE A 21 -2.92 -0.03 43.77
C ILE A 21 -2.90 -0.90 42.51
N ILE A 22 -3.20 -2.20 42.62
CA ILE A 22 -3.26 -3.11 41.46
C ILE A 22 -4.36 -2.68 40.49
N ILE A 23 -5.56 -2.35 40.99
CA ILE A 23 -6.66 -1.86 40.15
C ILE A 23 -6.29 -0.53 39.47
N SER A 24 -5.60 0.37 40.19
CA SER A 24 -5.13 1.65 39.64
C SER A 24 -4.12 1.44 38.52
N ILE A 25 -3.17 0.52 38.70
CA ILE A 25 -2.17 0.18 37.68
C ILE A 25 -2.84 -0.45 36.46
N ILE A 26 -3.81 -1.36 36.65
CA ILE A 26 -4.57 -1.97 35.54
C ILE A 26 -5.39 -0.91 34.78
N LEU A 27 -5.99 0.05 35.48
CA LEU A 27 -6.73 1.16 34.87
C LEU A 27 -5.79 2.11 34.10
N ILE A 28 -4.60 2.39 34.61
CA ILE A 28 -3.59 3.22 33.93
C ILE A 28 -3.04 2.50 32.68
N ILE A 29 -2.81 1.19 32.75
CA ILE A 29 -2.31 0.40 31.61
C ILE A 29 -3.38 0.28 30.51
N ASN A 30 -4.65 0.17 30.87
CA ASN A 30 -5.74 0.06 29.90
C ASN A 30 -6.30 1.40 29.41
N ALA A 31 -5.94 2.51 30.05
CA ALA A 31 -6.18 3.84 29.53
C ALA A 31 -5.15 4.16 28.44
N GLY A 32 -5.12 3.35 27.38
CA GLY A 32 -4.56 3.81 26.11
C GLY A 32 -5.29 5.09 25.75
N ILE A 33 -4.58 6.21 25.73
CA ILE A 33 -5.18 7.52 25.46
C ILE A 33 -5.48 7.55 23.95
N THR A 34 -6.70 7.14 23.59
CA THR A 34 -7.23 7.34 22.24
C THR A 34 -7.65 8.79 22.11
N GLN A 35 -6.98 9.53 21.24
CA GLN A 35 -7.32 10.93 20.94
C GLN A 35 -7.81 11.04 19.50
N ASN A 36 -8.97 11.69 19.34
CA ASN A 36 -9.43 12.09 18.01
C ASN A 36 -8.62 13.30 17.57
N ILE A 37 -7.95 13.20 16.42
CA ILE A 37 -7.15 14.30 15.86
C ILE A 37 -7.98 14.95 14.75
N PRO A 38 -8.29 16.26 14.84
CA PRO A 38 -9.05 16.91 13.80
C PRO A 38 -8.22 17.03 12.52
N VAL A 39 -8.86 16.71 11.40
CA VAL A 39 -8.32 16.95 10.06
C VAL A 39 -8.58 18.41 9.70
N ILE A 40 -7.51 19.18 9.46
CA ILE A 40 -7.59 20.59 9.06
C ILE A 40 -8.00 20.70 7.60
N GLN A 41 -7.31 19.95 6.75
CA GLN A 41 -7.51 19.93 5.32
C GLN A 41 -7.43 18.49 4.83
N PHE A 42 -8.30 18.16 3.87
CA PHE A 42 -8.33 16.85 3.22
C PHE A 42 -8.54 17.06 1.72
N SER A 43 -7.79 16.34 0.91
CA SER A 43 -8.07 16.19 -0.50
C SER A 43 -7.70 14.79 -0.98
N SER A 44 -8.46 14.32 -1.97
CA SER A 44 -8.21 13.07 -2.66
C SER A 44 -8.39 13.30 -4.15
N PHE A 45 -7.43 12.86 -4.95
CA PHE A 45 -7.48 12.98 -6.40
C PHE A 45 -7.09 11.67 -7.07
N CYS A 46 -7.92 11.21 -8.01
CA CYS A 46 -7.63 10.03 -8.83
C CYS A 46 -6.56 10.40 -9.87
N GLN A 47 -5.33 9.87 -9.71
CA GLN A 47 -4.23 10.15 -10.65
C GLN A 47 -4.39 9.42 -11.98
N GLY A 48 -5.13 8.31 -12.00
CA GLY A 48 -5.37 7.49 -13.19
C GLY A 48 -5.38 5.99 -12.89
N ASP A 49 -5.27 5.19 -13.96
CA ASP A 49 -5.23 3.73 -13.91
C ASP A 49 -4.04 3.23 -13.05
N ILE A 50 -4.25 2.10 -12.38
CA ILE A 50 -3.24 1.42 -11.57
C ILE A 50 -2.13 0.79 -12.41
N ASN A 51 -2.35 0.56 -13.71
CA ASN A 51 -1.38 0.00 -14.63
C ASN A 51 -0.97 1.02 -15.69
N ILE A 52 0.28 1.49 -15.62
CA ILE A 52 0.85 2.44 -16.57
C ILE A 52 2.01 1.75 -17.27
N GLU A 53 1.85 1.51 -18.58
CA GLU A 53 2.89 0.88 -19.42
C GLU A 53 3.40 -0.47 -18.85
N GLY A 54 2.50 -1.30 -18.31
CA GLY A 54 2.85 -2.59 -17.71
C GLY A 54 3.40 -2.50 -16.28
N LYS A 55 3.58 -1.30 -15.74
CA LYS A 55 4.03 -1.07 -14.36
C LYS A 55 2.82 -0.85 -13.47
N LEU A 56 2.81 -1.53 -12.34
CA LEU A 56 1.74 -1.42 -11.34
C LEU A 56 2.08 -0.32 -10.34
N ILE A 57 1.19 0.65 -10.13
CA ILE A 57 1.29 1.62 -9.04
C ILE A 57 1.19 0.87 -7.70
N GLN A 58 1.94 1.33 -6.70
CA GLN A 58 1.83 0.80 -5.34
C GLN A 58 1.20 1.80 -4.37
N GLU A 59 0.42 1.26 -3.43
CA GLU A 59 0.04 1.98 -2.22
C GLU A 59 1.28 2.28 -1.39
N ARG A 60 1.46 3.55 -1.02
CA ARG A 60 2.66 4.02 -0.35
C ARG A 60 2.38 5.33 0.37
N ILE A 61 3.18 5.63 1.39
CA ILE A 61 3.29 7.00 1.90
C ILE A 61 4.35 7.69 1.04
N SER A 62 3.95 8.72 0.31
CA SER A 62 4.84 9.47 -0.57
C SER A 62 5.62 10.53 0.20
N SER A 63 4.98 11.17 1.19
CA SER A 63 5.64 12.17 2.03
C SER A 63 4.96 12.32 3.39
N ILE A 64 5.76 12.64 4.40
CA ILE A 64 5.29 13.16 5.68
C ILE A 64 6.14 14.40 5.95
N THR A 65 5.50 15.56 6.04
CA THR A 65 6.18 16.83 6.29
C THR A 65 5.58 17.51 7.51
N GLN A 66 6.43 18.04 8.37
CA GLN A 66 6.03 18.74 9.59
C GLN A 66 6.48 20.20 9.45
N THR A 67 5.53 21.12 9.49
CA THR A 67 5.79 22.57 9.51
C THR A 67 5.08 23.14 10.73
N GLU A 68 5.86 23.56 11.73
CA GLU A 68 5.34 24.02 13.02
C GLU A 68 4.44 22.95 13.68
N SER A 69 3.19 23.29 14.00
CA SER A 69 2.19 22.36 14.56
C SER A 69 1.37 21.62 13.50
N ILE A 70 1.69 21.75 12.22
CA ILE A 70 0.96 21.12 11.12
C ILE A 70 1.77 19.96 10.55
N CYS A 71 1.20 18.77 10.59
CA CYS A 71 1.73 17.58 9.92
C CYS A 71 0.93 17.34 8.64
N ARG A 72 1.59 17.43 7.50
CA ARG A 72 1.03 17.06 6.19
C ARG A 72 1.47 15.65 5.84
N ILE A 73 0.50 14.79 5.57
CA ILE A 73 0.73 13.41 5.14
C ILE A 73 0.17 13.26 3.73
N GLU A 74 1.00 12.75 2.83
CA GLU A 74 0.61 12.40 1.48
C GLU A 74 0.86 10.90 1.26
N PHE A 75 -0.14 10.23 0.70
CA PHE A 75 -0.04 8.81 0.41
C PHE A 75 -0.93 8.44 -0.78
N VAL A 76 -0.67 7.27 -1.34
CA VAL A 76 -1.44 6.71 -2.45
C VAL A 76 -2.24 5.51 -1.97
N LYS A 77 -3.54 5.51 -2.28
CA LYS A 77 -4.48 4.41 -2.02
C LYS A 77 -5.07 3.93 -3.34
N ILE A 78 -5.18 2.62 -3.51
CA ILE A 78 -5.88 2.04 -4.66
C ILE A 78 -7.31 1.72 -4.25
N ALA A 79 -8.29 2.19 -5.02
CA ALA A 79 -9.71 1.97 -4.78
C ALA A 79 -10.49 1.98 -6.11
N ASP A 80 -11.77 1.66 -6.06
CA ASP A 80 -12.66 1.78 -7.21
C ASP A 80 -12.70 3.25 -7.70
N CYS A 81 -12.92 3.44 -9.00
CA CYS A 81 -13.06 4.77 -9.59
C CYS A 81 -14.33 5.50 -9.12
N GLY A 82 -14.34 6.83 -9.28
CA GLY A 82 -15.50 7.67 -8.91
C GLY A 82 -15.70 7.86 -7.41
N MET A 83 -14.88 7.23 -6.58
CA MET A 83 -15.02 7.24 -5.13
C MET A 83 -14.62 8.58 -4.52
N GLU A 84 -15.43 9.02 -3.57
CA GLU A 84 -15.09 10.07 -2.61
C GLU A 84 -14.85 9.44 -1.24
N PHE A 85 -14.09 10.13 -0.41
CA PHE A 85 -13.59 9.58 0.84
C PHE A 85 -13.86 10.50 2.02
N TYR A 86 -14.16 9.88 3.17
CA TYR A 86 -14.23 10.54 4.46
C TYR A 86 -13.06 10.08 5.34
N PRO A 87 -12.17 10.99 5.78
CA PRO A 87 -11.05 10.65 6.64
C PRO A 87 -11.43 10.65 8.13
N GLU A 88 -10.97 9.65 8.87
CA GLU A 88 -11.07 9.55 10.32
C GLU A 88 -9.68 9.31 10.92
N CYS A 89 -9.32 10.08 11.94
CA CYS A 89 -7.99 10.05 12.55
C CYS A 89 -8.07 9.78 14.05
N HIS A 90 -7.46 8.69 14.48
CA HIS A 90 -7.36 8.32 15.90
C HIS A 90 -5.91 8.07 16.27
N LEU A 91 -5.38 8.88 17.19
CA LEU A 91 -4.08 8.63 17.80
C LEU A 91 -4.28 7.62 18.94
N ASN A 92 -3.66 6.45 18.81
CA ASN A 92 -3.63 5.41 19.83
C ASN A 92 -2.17 5.23 20.27
N ASN A 93 -1.84 5.73 21.47
CA ASN A 93 -0.46 5.86 21.94
C ASN A 93 0.38 6.63 20.90
N ASP A 94 1.45 6.02 20.39
CA ASP A 94 2.36 6.62 19.40
C ASP A 94 1.99 6.26 17.95
N THR A 95 0.78 5.76 17.70
CA THR A 95 0.31 5.37 16.36
C THR A 95 -0.92 6.17 15.96
N LEU A 96 -0.76 6.98 14.92
CA LEU A 96 -1.87 7.59 14.22
C LEU A 96 -2.53 6.55 13.30
N ASN A 97 -3.78 6.22 13.59
CA ASN A 97 -4.61 5.39 12.74
C ASN A 97 -5.47 6.32 11.89
N PHE A 98 -5.24 6.24 10.58
CA PHE A 98 -5.98 6.95 9.57
C PHE A 98 -6.90 5.97 8.87
N THR A 99 -8.21 6.19 8.98
CA THR A 99 -9.22 5.40 8.28
C THR A 99 -9.84 6.25 7.19
N ILE A 100 -9.97 5.68 6.00
CA ILE A 100 -10.53 6.33 4.83
C ILE A 100 -11.75 5.52 4.46
N THR A 101 -12.91 6.09 4.75
CA THR A 101 -14.18 5.43 4.50
C THR A 101 -14.73 5.93 3.16
N PRO A 102 -15.04 5.04 2.22
CA PRO A 102 -15.70 5.44 0.98
C PRO A 102 -17.08 6.03 1.27
N ILE A 103 -17.41 7.14 0.62
CA ILE A 103 -18.72 7.76 0.69
C ILE A 103 -19.57 7.17 -0.43
N MET A 104 -20.65 6.47 -0.08
CA MET A 104 -21.57 5.87 -1.08
C MET A 104 -22.72 6.80 -1.46
N SER A 105 -23.06 7.74 -0.58
CA SER A 105 -24.12 8.71 -0.79
C SER A 105 -23.87 9.98 0.02
N LYS A 106 -24.26 11.12 -0.53
CA LYS A 106 -24.22 12.42 0.14
C LYS A 106 -25.62 13.03 0.16
N THR A 107 -26.00 13.58 1.30
CA THR A 107 -27.24 14.36 1.43
C THR A 107 -26.89 15.80 1.77
N LEU A 108 -27.30 16.73 0.91
CA LEU A 108 -27.25 18.16 1.15
C LEU A 108 -28.60 18.58 1.74
N ILE A 109 -28.57 19.23 2.91
CA ILE A 109 -29.74 19.83 3.54
C ILE A 109 -29.68 21.34 3.27
N LEU A 110 -30.68 21.87 2.58
CA LEU A 110 -30.78 23.29 2.25
C LEU A 110 -31.36 24.08 3.43
N GLU A 111 -31.16 25.40 3.44
CA GLU A 111 -31.74 26.29 4.47
C GLU A 111 -33.28 26.25 4.49
N THR A 112 -33.92 25.87 3.37
CA THR A 112 -35.36 25.63 3.26
C THR A 112 -35.83 24.34 3.93
N ASN A 113 -34.90 23.55 4.49
CA ASN A 113 -35.10 22.20 5.02
C ASN A 113 -35.42 21.15 3.94
N ASP A 114 -35.23 21.49 2.66
CA ASP A 114 -35.24 20.53 1.56
C ASP A 114 -33.95 19.70 1.55
N THR A 115 -34.01 18.50 0.99
CA THR A 115 -32.87 17.61 0.90
C THR A 115 -32.58 17.18 -0.53
N ILE A 116 -31.32 17.27 -0.94
CA ILE A 116 -30.82 16.73 -2.21
C ILE A 116 -29.91 15.56 -1.86
N SER A 117 -30.23 14.37 -2.35
CA SER A 117 -29.40 13.19 -2.16
C SER A 117 -28.74 12.77 -3.47
N THR A 118 -27.43 12.57 -3.42
CA THR A 118 -26.61 12.08 -4.53
C THR A 118 -26.03 10.74 -4.15
N PHE A 119 -26.13 9.76 -5.04
CA PHE A 119 -25.52 8.45 -4.89
C PHE A 119 -24.29 8.36 -5.80
N ILE A 120 -23.22 7.78 -5.27
CA ILE A 120 -21.99 7.58 -6.03
C ILE A 120 -22.04 6.15 -6.56
N GLU A 121 -22.12 6.01 -7.88
CA GLU A 121 -22.05 4.70 -8.54
C GLU A 121 -20.59 4.30 -8.71
N THR A 122 -20.27 3.08 -8.30
CA THR A 122 -18.94 2.49 -8.50
C THR A 122 -18.78 2.06 -9.95
N GLU A 123 -17.70 2.48 -10.59
CA GLU A 123 -17.34 2.02 -11.94
C GLU A 123 -16.47 0.75 -11.87
N GLU A 124 -16.51 -0.09 -12.90
CA GLU A 124 -15.63 -1.27 -13.03
C GLU A 124 -14.19 -0.87 -13.41
N CYS A 125 -13.59 0.06 -12.68
CA CYS A 125 -12.18 0.40 -12.80
C CYS A 125 -11.54 0.69 -11.46
N TRP A 126 -10.20 0.60 -11.43
CA TRP A 126 -9.38 0.83 -10.25
C TRP A 126 -8.56 2.09 -10.47
N CYS A 127 -8.55 2.98 -9.50
CA CYS A 127 -7.75 4.20 -9.55
C CYS A 127 -6.75 4.29 -8.40
N ALA A 128 -5.57 4.84 -8.71
CA ALA A 128 -4.61 5.30 -7.72
C ALA A 128 -4.96 6.71 -7.24
N TYR A 129 -5.52 6.81 -6.04
CA TYR A 129 -5.85 8.08 -5.40
C TYR A 129 -4.65 8.62 -4.65
N GLU A 130 -4.18 9.82 -5.04
CA GLU A 130 -3.30 10.64 -4.21
C GLU A 130 -4.14 11.35 -3.17
N ILE A 131 -3.88 11.04 -1.90
CA ILE A 131 -4.62 11.59 -0.77
C ILE A 131 -3.66 12.43 0.06
N LYS A 132 -4.10 13.65 0.37
CA LYS A 132 -3.36 14.62 1.17
C LYS A 132 -4.21 15.05 2.33
N PHE A 133 -3.60 15.14 3.50
CA PHE A 133 -4.28 15.71 4.64
C PHE A 133 -3.32 16.40 5.60
N ASP A 134 -3.85 17.44 6.23
CA ASP A 134 -3.14 18.27 7.20
C ASP A 134 -3.77 18.06 8.58
N LEU A 135 -2.92 17.74 9.56
CA LEU A 135 -3.32 17.52 10.95
C LEU A 135 -2.63 18.50 11.87
N LYS A 136 -3.28 18.85 12.97
CA LYS A 136 -2.63 19.53 14.09
C LYS A 136 -2.09 18.51 15.08
N ILE A 137 -0.81 18.16 14.96
CA ILE A 137 -0.15 17.18 15.84
C ILE A 137 1.32 17.56 16.02
N ASP A 138 1.82 17.47 17.25
CA ASP A 138 3.19 17.90 17.58
C ASP A 138 4.25 16.91 17.13
N THR A 139 3.99 15.61 17.28
CA THR A 139 4.91 14.54 16.88
C THR A 139 4.13 13.34 16.35
N LEU A 140 4.67 12.74 15.28
CA LEU A 140 4.15 11.52 14.69
C LEU A 140 5.26 10.47 14.68
N PHE A 141 5.03 9.34 15.36
CA PHE A 141 6.00 8.25 15.40
C PHE A 141 5.61 7.11 14.46
N ASN A 142 4.35 6.70 14.46
CA ASN A 142 3.85 5.63 13.59
C ASN A 142 2.57 6.05 12.89
N LEU A 143 2.42 5.65 11.62
CA LEU A 143 1.24 5.86 10.81
C LEU A 143 0.69 4.53 10.30
N LYS A 144 -0.60 4.31 10.50
CA LYS A 144 -1.36 3.21 9.87
C LYS A 144 -2.48 3.80 9.04
N ILE A 145 -2.62 3.35 7.81
CA ILE A 145 -3.70 3.74 6.90
C ILE A 145 -4.58 2.51 6.68
N ASN A 146 -5.87 2.61 7.02
CA ASN A 146 -6.83 1.50 7.03
C ASN A 146 -6.29 0.25 7.74
N ASN A 147 -5.72 0.43 8.94
CA ASN A 147 -5.05 -0.59 9.74
C ASN A 147 -3.82 -1.27 9.09
N LYS A 148 -3.30 -0.73 7.99
CA LYS A 148 -2.10 -1.23 7.31
C LYS A 148 -0.93 -0.26 7.48
N ILE A 149 0.27 -0.80 7.63
CA ILE A 149 1.52 -0.03 7.53
C ILE A 149 1.87 -0.01 6.04
N LEU A 150 1.75 1.16 5.41
CA LEU A 150 2.18 1.34 4.03
C LEU A 150 3.69 1.61 3.97
N PRO A 151 4.37 1.19 2.90
CA PRO A 151 5.79 1.52 2.73
C PRO A 151 5.98 3.03 2.57
N TYR A 152 6.99 3.58 3.24
CA TYR A 152 7.46 4.94 3.01
C TYR A 152 8.48 4.94 1.87
N THR A 153 8.10 5.43 0.69
CA THR A 153 8.95 5.38 -0.51
C THR A 153 8.55 6.42 -1.54
N SER A 154 9.53 6.95 -2.27
CA SER A 154 9.31 7.81 -3.44
C SER A 154 9.02 7.01 -4.72
N GLU A 155 9.24 5.69 -4.73
CA GLU A 155 8.98 4.84 -5.88
C GLU A 155 7.46 4.73 -6.14
N ILE A 156 7.02 5.22 -7.29
CA ILE A 156 5.60 5.23 -7.68
C ILE A 156 5.09 3.81 -7.94
N TYR A 157 5.91 3.00 -8.57
CA TYR A 157 5.55 1.65 -9.00
C TYR A 157 6.01 0.60 -8.00
N LYS A 158 5.28 -0.51 -7.94
CA LYS A 158 5.64 -1.69 -7.16
C LYS A 158 6.99 -2.21 -7.63
N THR A 159 7.88 -2.46 -6.67
CA THR A 159 9.21 -2.99 -6.94
C THR A 159 9.33 -4.46 -6.56
N PHE A 160 10.19 -5.16 -7.28
CA PHE A 160 10.49 -6.58 -7.13
C PHE A 160 12.00 -6.79 -7.12
N LEU A 161 12.44 -7.94 -6.62
CA LEU A 161 13.84 -8.35 -6.72
C LEU A 161 14.22 -8.50 -8.21
N ILE A 162 15.31 -7.86 -8.60
CA ILE A 162 15.91 -8.01 -9.92
C ILE A 162 16.32 -9.47 -10.13
N LYS A 163 15.97 -10.05 -11.28
CA LYS A 163 16.35 -11.42 -11.64
C LYS A 163 17.12 -11.41 -12.95
N TYR A 164 18.18 -12.20 -13.03
CA TYR A 164 18.96 -12.33 -14.26
C TYR A 164 18.65 -13.64 -14.96
N PHE A 165 18.66 -13.61 -16.29
CA PHE A 165 18.63 -14.80 -17.13
C PHE A 165 20.07 -15.13 -17.54
N VAL A 166 20.46 -16.38 -17.32
CA VAL A 166 21.82 -16.87 -17.56
C VAL A 166 21.75 -17.97 -18.61
N PHE A 167 22.64 -17.90 -19.59
CA PHE A 167 22.86 -18.97 -20.57
C PHE A 167 24.36 -19.28 -20.62
N GLY A 168 24.71 -20.55 -20.42
CA GLY A 168 26.09 -20.90 -20.11
C GLY A 168 26.52 -20.25 -18.79
N ASN A 169 27.57 -19.43 -18.84
CA ASN A 169 28.08 -18.66 -17.69
C ASN A 169 27.87 -17.14 -17.82
N ASP A 170 27.14 -16.69 -18.84
CA ASP A 170 26.93 -15.27 -19.13
C ASP A 170 25.48 -14.84 -18.87
N THR A 171 25.32 -13.60 -18.39
CA THR A 171 24.01 -12.96 -18.23
C THR A 171 23.53 -12.47 -19.58
N THR A 172 22.40 -12.98 -20.06
CA THR A 172 21.88 -12.61 -21.38
C THR A 172 20.75 -11.59 -21.27
N GLY A 173 20.01 -11.60 -20.16
CA GLY A 173 18.85 -10.74 -19.95
C GLY A 173 18.54 -10.53 -18.47
N ILE A 174 17.56 -9.67 -18.20
CA ILE A 174 17.19 -9.26 -16.86
C ILE A 174 15.67 -9.06 -16.77
N ARG A 175 15.10 -9.41 -15.63
CA ARG A 175 13.81 -8.90 -15.16
C ARG A 175 14.12 -7.77 -14.19
N ASP A 176 13.79 -6.55 -14.59
CA ASP A 176 14.16 -5.34 -13.85
C ASP A 176 13.38 -5.21 -12.53
N LYS A 177 13.64 -4.11 -11.81
CA LYS A 177 13.02 -3.85 -10.50
C LYS A 177 11.50 -3.65 -10.59
N TYR A 178 10.93 -3.41 -11.77
CA TYR A 178 9.48 -3.29 -11.97
C TYR A 178 8.86 -4.60 -12.49
N GLY A 179 9.68 -5.65 -12.64
CA GLY A 179 9.22 -6.97 -13.06
C GLY A 179 9.19 -7.16 -14.58
N MET A 180 9.69 -6.19 -15.36
CA MET A 180 9.67 -6.22 -16.81
C MET A 180 10.93 -6.90 -17.38
N ARG A 181 10.78 -7.70 -18.43
CA ARG A 181 11.90 -8.32 -19.15
C ARG A 181 12.61 -7.29 -20.02
N GLN A 182 13.94 -7.34 -19.95
CA GLN A 182 14.85 -6.51 -20.71
C GLN A 182 16.01 -7.37 -21.23
N GLY A 183 16.58 -6.97 -22.36
CA GLY A 183 17.76 -7.61 -22.93
C GLY A 183 17.41 -8.89 -23.69
N THR A 184 18.33 -9.86 -23.72
CA THR A 184 18.22 -11.04 -24.59
C THR A 184 17.96 -12.31 -23.78
N ILE A 185 16.95 -13.08 -24.15
CA ILE A 185 16.73 -14.41 -23.59
C ILE A 185 17.15 -15.42 -24.65
N ILE A 186 18.09 -16.30 -24.32
CA ILE A 186 18.60 -17.31 -25.25
C ILE A 186 17.94 -18.65 -24.96
N THR A 187 17.46 -19.31 -26.00
CA THR A 187 17.01 -20.70 -25.93
C THR A 187 17.79 -21.55 -26.93
N SER A 188 18.20 -22.74 -26.52
CA SER A 188 18.89 -23.68 -27.40
C SER A 188 17.89 -24.58 -28.11
N LYS A 189 18.08 -24.79 -29.40
CA LYS A 189 17.53 -25.89 -30.19
C LYS A 189 18.69 -26.77 -30.66
N GLU A 190 18.40 -27.97 -31.18
CA GLU A 190 19.43 -28.96 -31.52
C GLU A 190 20.48 -28.41 -32.51
N GLU A 191 20.07 -27.56 -33.45
CA GLU A 191 20.96 -27.07 -34.54
C GLU A 191 21.23 -25.56 -34.48
N TYR A 192 20.58 -24.81 -33.60
CA TYR A 192 20.67 -23.35 -33.57
C TYR A 192 20.24 -22.78 -32.21
N LEU A 193 20.61 -21.53 -31.95
CA LEU A 193 20.10 -20.77 -30.80
C LEU A 193 19.07 -19.74 -31.27
N LEU A 194 18.08 -19.49 -30.43
CA LEU A 194 17.14 -18.38 -30.59
C LEU A 194 17.40 -17.34 -29.52
N LYS A 195 17.71 -16.12 -29.95
CA LYS A 195 17.85 -14.94 -29.10
C LYS A 195 16.57 -14.11 -29.20
N TYR A 196 15.83 -14.04 -28.11
CA TYR A 196 14.63 -13.21 -27.98
C TYR A 196 15.01 -11.89 -27.34
N VAL A 197 14.87 -10.78 -28.05
CA VAL A 197 15.24 -9.46 -27.52
C VAL A 197 14.00 -8.74 -27.01
N TYR A 198 13.99 -8.47 -25.71
CA TYR A 198 12.92 -7.82 -24.99
C TYR A 198 13.31 -6.40 -24.59
N LYS A 199 12.32 -5.51 -24.63
CA LYS A 199 12.35 -4.19 -24.02
C LYS A 199 11.01 -3.94 -23.36
N ASP A 200 11.00 -3.64 -22.06
CA ASP A 200 9.79 -3.36 -21.29
C ASP A 200 8.71 -4.47 -21.45
N ASP A 201 9.13 -5.74 -21.32
CA ASP A 201 8.31 -6.95 -21.57
C ASP A 201 7.83 -7.17 -23.01
N LEU A 202 8.02 -6.19 -23.91
CA LEU A 202 7.68 -6.30 -25.31
C LEU A 202 8.80 -7.00 -26.08
N LEU A 203 8.44 -8.08 -26.79
CA LEU A 203 9.34 -8.76 -27.70
C LEU A 203 9.58 -7.88 -28.94
N GLN A 204 10.81 -7.38 -29.09
CA GLN A 204 11.19 -6.50 -30.19
C GLN A 204 11.55 -7.33 -31.42
N GLN A 205 12.42 -8.33 -31.23
CA GLN A 205 12.96 -9.14 -32.32
C GLN A 205 13.36 -10.52 -31.83
N ILE A 206 13.47 -11.45 -32.78
CA ILE A 206 14.01 -12.78 -32.57
C ILE A 206 15.14 -13.00 -33.57
N GLU A 207 16.30 -13.42 -33.09
CA GLU A 207 17.43 -13.78 -33.94
C GLU A 207 17.66 -15.29 -33.86
N LYS A 208 17.65 -15.94 -35.01
CA LYS A 208 18.15 -17.30 -35.19
C LYS A 208 19.65 -17.19 -35.47
N VAL A 209 20.46 -17.79 -34.61
CA VAL A 209 21.91 -17.84 -34.75
C VAL A 209 22.38 -19.30 -34.75
N ASP A 210 23.50 -19.59 -35.41
CA ASP A 210 24.11 -20.92 -35.31
C ASP A 210 24.69 -21.17 -33.90
N LEU A 211 25.22 -22.37 -33.66
CA LEU A 211 25.80 -22.74 -32.36
C LEU A 211 27.09 -21.96 -32.04
N ASP A 212 27.76 -21.39 -33.05
CA ASP A 212 28.94 -20.54 -32.91
C ASP A 212 28.55 -19.05 -32.65
N GLY A 213 27.26 -18.74 -32.69
CA GLY A 213 26.70 -17.42 -32.41
C GLY A 213 26.58 -16.50 -33.62
N ASN A 214 26.87 -16.98 -34.85
CA ASN A 214 26.71 -16.20 -36.06
C ASN A 214 25.23 -16.06 -36.42
N LEU A 215 24.84 -14.85 -36.83
CA LEU A 215 23.48 -14.55 -37.22
C LEU A 215 23.10 -15.28 -38.50
N ILE A 216 22.07 -16.13 -38.42
CA ILE A 216 21.45 -16.78 -39.58
C ILE A 216 20.31 -15.90 -40.10
N LYS A 217 19.43 -15.45 -39.20
CA LYS A 217 18.23 -14.70 -39.57
C LYS A 217 17.65 -13.89 -38.41
N THR A 218 17.06 -12.74 -38.73
CA THR A 218 16.27 -11.92 -37.80
C THR A 218 14.80 -11.93 -38.21
N TYR A 219 13.92 -11.94 -37.21
CA TYR A 219 12.47 -11.82 -37.32
C TYR A 219 12.03 -10.62 -36.47
N GLN A 220 11.17 -9.76 -37.02
CA GLN A 220 10.64 -8.60 -36.30
C GLN A 220 9.28 -8.93 -35.68
N GLY A 221 9.15 -8.79 -34.36
CA GLY A 221 7.92 -9.11 -33.63
C GLY A 221 7.46 -10.58 -33.66
N LEU A 222 6.29 -10.86 -33.07
CA LEU A 222 5.67 -12.20 -33.03
C LEU A 222 4.96 -12.57 -34.34
N GLU A 223 4.57 -11.59 -35.16
CA GLU A 223 3.70 -11.79 -36.31
C GLU A 223 4.36 -12.65 -37.41
N GLU A 224 5.68 -12.54 -37.62
CA GLU A 224 6.34 -13.30 -38.70
C GLU A 224 6.53 -14.81 -38.42
N LEU A 225 6.42 -15.25 -37.17
CA LEU A 225 6.64 -16.65 -36.79
C LEU A 225 5.41 -17.54 -36.96
N TYR A 226 4.21 -16.98 -36.85
CA TYR A 226 2.96 -17.74 -36.97
C TYR A 226 2.51 -17.95 -38.42
N TYR A 227 2.98 -17.13 -39.37
CA TYR A 227 2.57 -17.24 -40.78
C TYR A 227 3.52 -18.07 -41.66
N LYS A 228 4.55 -18.73 -41.09
CA LYS A 228 5.55 -19.50 -41.86
C LYS A 228 5.77 -20.94 -41.39
N ASN A 229 4.94 -21.44 -40.48
CA ASN A 229 4.78 -22.88 -40.19
C ASN A 229 3.41 -23.34 -40.67
#